data_AF-A0A3A6DES4-F1
#
_entry.id   AF-A0A3A6DES4-F1
#
_cell.length_a   1.000
_cell.length_b   1.000
_cell.length_c   1.000
_cell.angle_alpha   90.00
_cell.angle_beta   90.00
_cell.angle_gamma   90.00
#
_symmetry.space_group_name_H-M   'P 1'
#
loop_
_entity.id
_entity.type
_entity.pdbx_description
1 polymer ?
#
loop_
_entity_poly.entity_id
_entity_poly.type
_entity_poly.pdbx_seq_one_letter_code
_entity_poly.pdbx_strand_id
1 'polypeptide(L)'
;MNSKHRVQSFWSYFLTIQEPLEAALRAQDQHEYKHLLNDINEHLKSVCGCKLEVELSETGFFEMTFATGGDKTAQLCSALLKKDAPKELSENWIINAFRPPLSERALNSYLQIQDKTVRGADFKVYYTIDEESKTVELKVYCEALLSLSDTQRENIVAYMLELFIGELELEARISRVEILEEESDEENVCLLPNLYEDLCDIIVDQEWMEYHDPLSIYMAYKLDEKPVSETLRRDMKLIVTTNPQLQEEVLNKEYATCKDFADKGGEYGYLYYEKLYEDEKEALVRQQLEKEINDLLYPMSIARTMGGAIGIYYSYIDVAVFDRDGFGIALEKINEKMKFKIYYHSFLED
;
A
#
# COMPACT_ATOMS: atom_id res chain seq x y z
N MET A 1 -4.40 22.16 -6.28
CA MET A 1 -3.04 21.90 -5.73
C MET A 1 -2.71 20.44 -5.96
N ASN A 2 -1.57 20.15 -6.60
CA ASN A 2 -1.14 18.77 -6.86
C ASN A 2 -0.70 18.05 -5.57
N SER A 3 -0.59 16.73 -5.62
CA SER A 3 -0.26 15.87 -4.46
C SER A 3 1.07 16.28 -3.81
N LYS A 4 2.11 16.55 -4.61
CA LYS A 4 3.43 17.01 -4.13
C LYS A 4 3.35 18.26 -3.25
N HIS A 5 2.62 19.29 -3.68
CA HIS A 5 2.46 20.51 -2.87
C HIS A 5 1.62 20.26 -1.60
N ARG A 6 0.64 19.37 -1.65
CA ARG A 6 -0.15 18.99 -0.46
C ARG A 6 0.71 18.28 0.58
N VAL A 7 1.62 17.40 0.15
CA VAL A 7 2.62 16.75 1.04
C VAL A 7 3.51 17.79 1.72
N GLN A 8 4.04 18.76 0.96
CA GLN A 8 4.85 19.85 1.53
C GLN A 8 4.06 20.71 2.52
N SER A 9 2.80 21.01 2.20
CA SER A 9 1.91 21.76 3.09
C SER A 9 1.60 20.98 4.37
N PHE A 10 1.40 19.66 4.29
CA PHE A 10 1.19 18.81 5.45
C PHE A 10 2.41 18.85 6.37
N TRP A 11 3.61 18.65 5.84
CA TRP A 11 4.82 18.68 6.67
C TRP A 11 5.09 20.05 7.28
N SER A 12 4.85 21.13 6.54
CA SER A 12 4.95 22.49 7.06
C SER A 12 4.01 22.70 8.25
N TYR A 13 2.79 22.18 8.16
CA TYR A 13 1.82 22.23 9.26
C TYR A 13 2.25 21.33 10.43
N PHE A 14 2.65 20.09 10.17
CA PHE A 14 3.09 19.14 11.20
C PHE A 14 4.22 19.70 12.08
N LEU A 15 5.21 20.36 11.47
CA LEU A 15 6.30 21.00 12.22
C LEU A 15 5.82 22.09 13.20
N THR A 16 4.68 22.75 12.94
CA THR A 16 4.13 23.75 13.86
C THR A 16 3.47 23.15 15.11
N ILE A 17 3.12 21.87 15.06
CA ILE A 17 2.40 21.16 16.12
C ILE A 17 3.21 20.01 16.72
N GLN A 18 4.40 19.71 16.17
CA GLN A 18 5.28 18.65 16.63
C GLN A 18 5.60 18.79 18.12
N GLU A 19 6.11 19.94 18.57
CA GLU A 19 6.46 20.15 19.98
C GLU A 19 5.27 19.99 20.94
N PRO A 20 4.08 20.58 20.69
CA PRO A 20 2.86 20.29 21.45
C PRO A 20 2.51 18.80 21.50
N LEU A 21 2.58 18.09 20.37
CA LEU A 21 2.25 16.68 20.28
C LEU A 21 3.22 15.82 21.11
N GLU A 22 4.52 16.09 21.00
CA GLU A 22 5.54 15.43 21.81
C GLU A 22 5.33 15.67 23.31
N ALA A 23 4.99 16.91 23.69
CA ALA A 23 4.73 17.26 25.09
C ALA A 23 3.51 16.51 25.63
N ALA A 24 2.42 16.44 24.85
CA ALA A 24 1.22 15.70 25.24
C ALA A 24 1.50 14.20 25.43
N LEU A 25 2.28 13.58 24.53
CA LEU A 25 2.69 12.18 24.65
C LEU A 25 3.54 11.91 25.90
N ARG A 26 4.57 12.74 26.14
CA ARG A 26 5.44 12.61 27.34
C ARG A 26 4.67 12.82 28.65
N ALA A 27 3.70 13.74 28.65
CA ALA A 27 2.85 14.02 29.81
C ALA A 27 1.70 13.01 30.00
N GLN A 28 1.53 12.08 29.05
CA GLN A 28 0.36 11.18 28.97
C GLN A 28 -0.98 11.94 28.97
N ASP A 29 -1.00 13.15 28.39
CA ASP A 29 -2.21 13.96 28.26
C ASP A 29 -3.05 13.45 27.08
N GLN A 30 -3.94 12.51 27.40
CA GLN A 30 -4.83 11.88 26.43
C GLN A 30 -5.84 12.84 25.78
N HIS A 31 -6.18 13.95 26.43
CA HIS A 31 -7.12 14.91 25.88
C HIS A 31 -6.44 15.76 24.80
N GLU A 32 -5.30 16.36 25.14
CA GLU A 32 -4.53 17.19 24.21
C GLU A 32 -4.00 16.37 23.03
N TYR A 33 -3.48 15.16 23.30
CA TYR A 33 -3.04 14.23 22.26
C TYR A 33 -4.14 13.96 21.23
N LYS A 34 -5.36 13.62 21.69
CA LYS A 34 -6.49 13.34 20.79
C LYS A 34 -6.93 14.57 20.01
N HIS A 35 -6.91 15.75 20.63
CA HIS A 35 -7.23 17.00 19.95
C HIS A 35 -6.25 17.26 18.79
N LEU A 36 -4.94 17.26 19.08
CA LEU A 36 -3.89 17.48 18.08
C LEU A 36 -3.93 16.42 16.96
N LEU A 37 -4.12 15.15 17.32
CA LEU A 37 -4.19 14.06 16.34
C LEU A 37 -5.42 14.17 15.43
N ASN A 38 -6.57 14.64 15.95
CA ASN A 38 -7.74 14.89 15.12
C ASN A 38 -7.48 16.00 14.10
N ASP A 39 -6.86 17.11 14.52
CA ASP A 39 -6.50 18.21 13.62
C ASP A 39 -5.53 17.74 12.53
N ILE A 40 -4.49 16.96 12.90
CA ILE A 40 -3.58 16.31 11.94
C ILE A 40 -4.34 15.47 10.92
N ASN A 41 -5.26 14.63 11.40
CA ASN A 41 -6.01 13.71 10.57
C ASN A 41 -6.96 14.42 9.60
N GLU A 42 -7.55 15.56 9.99
CA GLU A 42 -8.36 16.37 9.05
C GLU A 42 -7.51 16.89 7.89
N HIS A 43 -6.27 17.32 8.15
CA HIS A 43 -5.34 17.71 7.09
C HIS A 43 -4.96 16.51 6.22
N LEU A 44 -4.61 15.38 6.84
CA LEU A 44 -4.13 14.18 6.17
C LEU A 44 -5.17 13.53 5.24
N LYS A 45 -6.47 13.63 5.55
CA LYS A 45 -7.56 13.17 4.65
C LYS A 45 -7.43 13.71 3.24
N SER A 46 -7.06 15.00 3.11
CA SER A 46 -6.92 15.67 1.81
C SER A 46 -5.62 15.30 1.06
N VAL A 47 -4.68 14.65 1.72
CA VAL A 47 -3.36 14.28 1.16
C VAL A 47 -3.29 12.80 0.83
N CYS A 48 -3.68 11.95 1.78
CA CYS A 48 -3.46 10.52 1.74
C CYS A 48 -4.76 9.71 1.92
N GLY A 49 -5.80 10.29 2.52
CA GLY A 49 -7.05 9.57 2.82
C GLY A 49 -6.93 8.56 3.96
N CYS A 50 -5.77 8.47 4.62
CA CYS A 50 -5.53 7.59 5.77
C CYS A 50 -5.52 8.36 7.09
N LYS A 51 -5.30 7.64 8.19
CA LYS A 51 -5.08 8.21 9.52
C LYS A 51 -3.62 8.11 9.92
N LEU A 52 -3.17 9.07 10.71
CA LEU A 52 -1.91 9.03 11.43
C LEU A 52 -2.12 8.37 12.80
N GLU A 53 -1.22 7.47 13.14
CA GLU A 53 -1.04 6.92 14.47
C GLU A 53 0.30 7.42 14.99
N VAL A 54 0.34 7.93 16.23
CA VAL A 54 1.58 8.43 16.84
C VAL A 54 1.75 7.85 18.22
N GLU A 55 2.93 7.33 18.51
CA GLU A 55 3.28 6.75 19.80
C GLU A 55 4.68 7.17 20.24
N LEU A 56 4.95 7.01 21.54
CA LEU A 56 6.28 7.18 22.13
C LEU A 56 6.77 5.79 22.47
N SER A 57 7.78 5.31 21.75
CA SER A 57 8.33 3.98 21.98
C SER A 57 9.05 3.88 23.32
N GLU A 58 9.20 2.66 23.84
CA GLU A 58 9.98 2.35 25.04
C GLU A 58 11.44 2.81 24.92
N THR A 59 11.96 2.87 23.69
CA THR A 59 13.31 3.37 23.38
C THR A 59 13.43 4.90 23.40
N GLY A 60 12.31 5.61 23.59
CA GLY A 60 12.25 7.07 23.70
C GLY A 60 12.12 7.81 22.37
N PHE A 61 12.07 7.10 21.24
CA PHE A 61 11.77 7.69 19.93
C PHE A 61 10.27 7.86 19.75
N PHE A 62 9.86 8.95 19.10
CA PHE A 62 8.49 9.07 18.61
C PHE A 62 8.34 8.24 17.35
N GLU A 63 7.23 7.54 17.24
CA GLU A 63 6.91 6.75 16.06
C GLU A 63 5.61 7.27 15.47
N MET A 64 5.62 7.51 14.15
CA MET A 64 4.43 7.82 13.39
C MET A 64 4.20 6.77 12.31
N THR A 65 2.96 6.33 12.20
CA THR A 65 2.53 5.33 11.23
C THR A 65 1.33 5.86 10.47
N PHE A 66 1.44 5.90 9.14
CA PHE A 66 0.31 6.15 8.26
C PHE A 66 -0.47 4.84 8.11
N ALA A 67 -1.62 4.73 8.76
CA ALA A 67 -2.46 3.53 8.74
C ALA A 67 -3.30 3.51 7.46
N THR A 68 -2.76 2.93 6.40
CA THR A 68 -3.36 2.98 5.05
C THR A 68 -4.46 1.96 4.82
N GLY A 69 -4.55 0.93 5.67
CA GLY A 69 -5.63 -0.05 5.62
C GLY A 69 -5.65 -0.87 4.34
N GLY A 70 -4.48 -1.08 3.73
CA GLY A 70 -4.34 -1.79 2.44
C GLY A 70 -4.76 -0.98 1.21
N ASP A 71 -5.25 0.26 1.35
CA ASP A 71 -5.62 1.09 0.20
C ASP A 71 -4.38 1.53 -0.59
N LYS A 72 -4.28 1.11 -1.86
CA LYS A 72 -3.09 1.36 -2.70
C LYS A 72 -2.83 2.84 -2.96
N THR A 73 -3.89 3.66 -3.08
CA THR A 73 -3.74 5.11 -3.26
C THR A 73 -3.16 5.76 -2.01
N ALA A 74 -3.65 5.37 -0.84
CA ALA A 74 -3.14 5.81 0.44
C ALA A 74 -1.70 5.31 0.67
N GLN A 75 -1.37 4.06 0.30
CA GLN A 75 0.00 3.56 0.34
C GLN A 75 0.94 4.40 -0.56
N LEU A 76 0.51 4.77 -1.77
CA LEU A 76 1.30 5.65 -2.65
C LEU A 76 1.54 7.04 -2.04
N CYS A 77 0.49 7.66 -1.51
CA CYS A 77 0.59 8.98 -0.87
C CYS A 77 1.42 8.95 0.41
N SER A 78 1.29 7.93 1.25
CA SER A 78 2.05 7.76 2.50
C SER A 78 3.52 7.45 2.23
N ALA A 79 3.84 6.67 1.20
CA ALA A 79 5.21 6.48 0.74
C ALA A 79 5.84 7.81 0.29
N LEU A 80 5.07 8.66 -0.40
CA LEU A 80 5.52 10.01 -0.76
C LEU A 80 5.73 10.89 0.48
N LEU A 81 4.80 10.85 1.45
CA LEU A 81 4.93 11.55 2.73
C LEU A 81 6.22 11.16 3.46
N LYS A 82 6.48 9.86 3.63
CA LYS A 82 7.71 9.35 4.25
C LYS A 82 8.96 9.80 3.48
N LYS A 83 8.95 9.72 2.15
CA LYS A 83 10.09 10.14 1.31
C LYS A 83 10.41 11.63 1.48
N ASP A 84 9.38 12.47 1.55
CA ASP A 84 9.50 13.92 1.62
C ASP A 84 9.45 14.47 3.05
N ALA A 85 9.57 13.59 4.06
CA ALA A 85 9.60 13.98 5.45
C ALA A 85 10.75 14.98 5.72
N PRO A 86 10.51 16.05 6.50
CA PRO A 86 11.54 16.99 6.89
C PRO A 86 12.73 16.30 7.56
N LYS A 87 13.95 16.67 7.17
CA LYS A 87 15.18 16.11 7.75
C LYS A 87 15.27 16.29 9.26
N GLU A 88 14.67 17.35 9.79
CA GLU A 88 14.61 17.66 11.22
C GLU A 88 13.91 16.54 12.03
N LEU A 89 13.00 15.78 11.43
CA LEU A 89 12.34 14.65 12.07
C LEU A 89 13.24 13.41 12.17
N SER A 90 14.21 13.25 11.26
CA SER A 90 15.01 12.02 11.14
C SER A 90 15.88 11.68 12.35
N GLU A 91 16.08 12.63 13.27
CA GLU A 91 16.88 12.42 14.49
C GLU A 91 16.09 11.75 15.61
N ASN A 92 14.78 12.04 15.73
CA ASN A 92 13.97 11.66 16.89
C ASN A 92 12.66 10.93 16.53
N TRP A 93 12.35 10.81 15.23
CA TRP A 93 11.12 10.20 14.74
C TRP A 93 11.40 8.98 13.86
N ILE A 94 10.69 7.89 14.13
CA ILE A 94 10.49 6.76 13.23
C ILE A 94 9.25 7.06 12.39
N ILE A 95 9.38 7.02 11.07
CA ILE A 95 8.28 7.32 10.13
C ILE A 95 8.00 6.07 9.29
N ASN A 96 6.82 5.49 9.49
CA ASN A 96 6.34 4.34 8.75
C ASN A 96 5.27 4.77 7.75
N ALA A 97 5.52 4.49 6.47
CA ALA A 97 4.56 4.75 5.40
C ALA A 97 3.33 3.82 5.47
N PHE A 98 3.49 2.66 6.10
CA PHE A 98 2.48 1.62 6.21
C PHE A 98 2.59 1.03 7.60
N ARG A 99 1.56 0.34 8.08
CA ARG A 99 1.64 -0.30 9.39
C ARG A 99 2.72 -1.40 9.44
N PRO A 100 3.72 -1.30 10.33
CA PRO A 100 4.68 -2.39 10.56
C PRO A 100 4.04 -3.51 11.39
N PRO A 101 4.56 -4.74 11.31
CA PRO A 101 4.18 -5.83 12.20
C PRO A 101 4.55 -5.50 13.65
N LEU A 102 3.85 -6.13 14.60
CA LEU A 102 4.17 -6.12 16.03
C LEU A 102 4.49 -4.74 16.65
N SER A 103 3.83 -3.67 16.17
CA SER A 103 3.94 -2.33 16.78
C SER A 103 3.65 -2.37 18.28
N GLU A 104 4.19 -1.41 19.06
CA GLU A 104 3.87 -1.33 20.49
C GLU A 104 2.36 -1.24 20.72
N ARG A 105 1.67 -0.52 19.84
CA ARG A 105 0.22 -0.51 19.78
C ARG A 105 -0.37 -1.91 19.60
N ALA A 106 0.15 -2.75 18.72
CA ALA A 106 -0.37 -4.11 18.51
C ALA A 106 -0.37 -4.92 19.81
N LEU A 107 0.76 -4.93 20.50
CA LEU A 107 0.95 -5.70 21.74
C LEU A 107 0.07 -5.19 22.89
N ASN A 108 -0.17 -3.88 22.95
CA ASN A 108 -0.99 -3.26 24.00
C ASN A 108 -2.47 -3.12 23.64
N SER A 109 -2.85 -3.41 22.39
CA SER A 109 -4.22 -3.26 21.91
C SER A 109 -5.15 -4.27 22.55
N TYR A 110 -6.36 -3.79 22.85
CA TYR A 110 -7.47 -4.61 23.28
C TYR A 110 -8.77 -4.08 22.67
N LEU A 111 -9.69 -4.99 22.39
CA LEU A 111 -11.04 -4.71 21.95
C LEU A 111 -11.99 -4.93 23.13
N GLN A 112 -12.98 -4.05 23.26
CA GLN A 112 -14.09 -4.26 24.19
C GLN A 112 -15.25 -4.85 23.39
N ILE A 113 -15.53 -6.13 23.62
CA ILE A 113 -16.58 -6.86 22.94
C ILE A 113 -17.57 -7.33 24.00
N GLN A 114 -18.73 -6.67 24.06
CA GLN A 114 -19.69 -6.82 25.16
C GLN A 114 -18.99 -6.56 26.51
N ASP A 115 -19.00 -7.55 27.41
CA ASP A 115 -18.36 -7.46 28.74
C ASP A 115 -16.96 -8.12 28.76
N LYS A 116 -16.42 -8.51 27.60
CA LYS A 116 -15.11 -9.16 27.47
C LYS A 116 -14.07 -8.18 26.90
N THR A 117 -12.90 -8.19 27.53
CA THR A 117 -11.69 -7.58 26.95
C THR A 117 -10.98 -8.65 26.12
N VAL A 118 -10.81 -8.37 24.83
CA VAL A 118 -10.22 -9.31 23.86
C VAL A 118 -8.88 -8.75 23.38
N ARG A 119 -7.84 -9.58 23.33
CA ARG A 119 -6.46 -9.27 22.95
C ARG A 119 -6.01 -10.21 21.84
N GLY A 120 -4.85 -9.95 21.23
CA GLY A 120 -4.29 -10.85 20.22
C GLY A 120 -4.14 -12.29 20.70
N ALA A 121 -3.78 -12.50 21.98
CA ALA A 121 -3.66 -13.83 22.58
C ALA A 121 -4.96 -14.64 22.66
N ASP A 122 -6.13 -14.01 22.44
CA ASP A 122 -7.43 -14.70 22.40
C ASP A 122 -7.77 -15.25 21.00
N PHE A 123 -6.94 -14.96 20.00
CA PHE A 123 -7.09 -15.44 18.62
C PHE A 123 -6.17 -16.64 18.39
N LYS A 124 -6.77 -17.79 18.08
CA LYS A 124 -6.07 -18.95 17.52
C LYS A 124 -6.08 -18.84 16.00
N VAL A 125 -4.89 -18.94 15.41
CA VAL A 125 -4.70 -18.88 13.96
C VAL A 125 -4.15 -20.22 13.51
N TYR A 126 -4.93 -20.91 12.68
CA TYR A 126 -4.49 -22.11 11.97
C TYR A 126 -4.06 -21.71 10.58
N TYR A 127 -3.04 -22.36 10.04
CA TYR A 127 -2.50 -21.96 8.74
C TYR A 127 -2.08 -23.14 7.87
N THR A 128 -2.30 -22.97 6.57
CA THR A 128 -1.85 -23.89 5.53
C THR A 128 -0.95 -23.15 4.55
N ILE A 129 0.23 -23.71 4.29
CA ILE A 129 1.19 -23.17 3.32
C ILE A 129 0.79 -23.66 1.93
N ASP A 130 0.56 -22.75 1.00
CA ASP A 130 0.40 -23.05 -0.42
C ASP A 130 1.73 -22.79 -1.14
N GLU A 131 2.44 -23.87 -1.45
CA GLU A 131 3.73 -23.83 -2.14
C GLU A 131 3.62 -23.33 -3.60
N GLU A 132 2.47 -23.53 -4.26
CA GLU A 132 2.28 -23.14 -5.66
C GLU A 132 2.11 -21.63 -5.78
N SER A 133 1.21 -21.05 -4.98
CA SER A 133 0.99 -19.60 -4.96
C SER A 133 2.00 -18.84 -4.10
N LYS A 134 2.80 -19.54 -3.28
CA LYS A 134 3.73 -18.97 -2.29
C LYS A 134 3.02 -18.06 -1.28
N THR A 135 1.87 -18.53 -0.81
CA THR A 135 1.01 -17.82 0.14
C THR A 135 0.60 -18.74 1.29
N VAL A 136 -0.10 -18.17 2.26
CA VAL A 136 -0.61 -18.84 3.44
C VAL A 136 -2.11 -18.58 3.53
N GLU A 137 -2.88 -19.66 3.63
CA GLU A 137 -4.29 -19.60 3.97
C GLU A 137 -4.46 -19.64 5.49
N LEU A 138 -5.28 -18.75 6.04
CA LEU A 138 -5.53 -18.65 7.48
C LEU A 138 -6.96 -19.08 7.83
N LYS A 139 -7.08 -19.78 8.95
CA LYS A 139 -8.35 -19.95 9.67
C LYS A 139 -8.22 -19.35 11.05
N VAL A 140 -9.16 -18.50 11.44
CA VAL A 140 -9.07 -17.71 12.67
C VAL A 140 -10.25 -18.04 13.57
N TYR A 141 -9.96 -18.46 14.81
CA TYR A 141 -10.94 -18.70 15.85
C TYR A 141 -10.72 -17.74 17.03
N CYS A 142 -11.81 -17.12 17.50
CA CYS A 142 -11.85 -16.37 18.75
C CYS A 142 -13.26 -16.44 19.36
N GLU A 143 -13.38 -17.07 20.53
CA GLU A 143 -14.67 -17.31 21.21
C GLU A 143 -15.49 -16.02 21.41
N ALA A 144 -14.83 -14.90 21.71
CA ALA A 144 -15.51 -13.63 21.92
C ALA A 144 -16.24 -13.08 20.69
N LEU A 145 -15.88 -13.55 19.48
CA LEU A 145 -16.48 -13.09 18.22
C LEU A 145 -17.77 -13.84 17.86
N LEU A 146 -18.06 -14.99 18.48
CA LEU A 146 -19.19 -15.86 18.10
C LEU A 146 -20.56 -15.20 18.19
N SER A 147 -20.69 -14.17 19.03
CA SER A 147 -21.94 -13.43 19.23
C SER A 147 -22.11 -12.24 18.30
N LEU A 148 -21.13 -11.96 17.44
CA LEU A 148 -21.13 -10.82 16.52
C LEU A 148 -21.65 -11.21 15.14
N SER A 149 -22.08 -10.22 14.35
CA SER A 149 -22.43 -10.45 12.96
C SER A 149 -21.19 -10.75 12.11
N ASP A 150 -21.37 -11.43 10.97
CA ASP A 150 -20.28 -11.76 10.04
C ASP A 150 -19.43 -10.55 9.68
N THR A 151 -20.06 -9.44 9.29
CA THR A 151 -19.37 -8.19 8.97
C THR A 151 -18.55 -7.64 10.14
N GLN A 152 -19.03 -7.78 11.39
CA GLN A 152 -18.25 -7.36 12.56
C GLN A 152 -17.06 -8.29 12.79
N ARG A 153 -17.26 -9.61 12.65
CA ARG A 153 -16.19 -10.61 12.76
C ARG A 153 -15.10 -10.36 11.72
N GLU A 154 -15.47 -10.17 10.46
CA GLU A 154 -14.58 -9.85 9.35
C GLU A 154 -13.76 -8.60 9.60
N ASN A 155 -14.41 -7.49 9.98
CA ASN A 155 -13.71 -6.23 10.25
C ASN A 155 -12.73 -6.35 11.42
N ILE A 156 -13.10 -7.07 12.48
CA ILE A 156 -12.24 -7.27 13.65
C ILE A 156 -11.04 -8.15 13.28
N VAL A 157 -11.27 -9.27 12.60
CA VAL A 157 -10.20 -10.19 12.20
C VAL A 157 -9.24 -9.51 11.23
N ALA A 158 -9.75 -8.79 10.23
CA ALA A 158 -8.91 -8.03 9.29
C ALA A 158 -8.05 -6.98 10.02
N TYR A 159 -8.67 -6.19 10.91
CA TYR A 159 -7.94 -5.21 11.72
C TYR A 159 -6.87 -5.85 12.61
N MET A 160 -7.19 -6.96 13.28
CA MET A 160 -6.27 -7.65 14.16
C MET A 160 -5.10 -8.29 13.39
N LEU A 161 -5.36 -8.90 12.22
CA LEU A 161 -4.29 -9.40 11.36
C LEU A 161 -3.36 -8.25 10.91
N GLU A 162 -3.91 -7.18 10.32
CA GLU A 162 -3.12 -6.01 9.90
C GLU A 162 -2.29 -5.43 11.04
N LEU A 163 -2.86 -5.40 12.25
CA LEU A 163 -2.19 -4.90 13.43
C LEU A 163 -0.97 -5.76 13.85
N PHE A 164 -1.07 -7.08 13.76
CA PHE A 164 -0.05 -7.99 14.25
C PHE A 164 1.01 -8.35 13.18
N ILE A 165 0.61 -8.58 11.94
CA ILE A 165 1.53 -8.97 10.85
C ILE A 165 1.89 -7.82 9.91
N GLY A 166 1.30 -6.63 10.11
CA GLY A 166 1.54 -5.45 9.29
C GLY A 166 0.88 -5.52 7.92
N GLU A 167 0.87 -4.40 7.21
CA GLU A 167 0.26 -4.33 5.86
C GLU A 167 1.05 -5.11 4.81
N LEU A 168 2.38 -5.17 4.96
CA LEU A 168 3.26 -5.81 4.00
C LEU A 168 3.01 -7.32 3.89
N GLU A 169 3.12 -8.04 5.01
CA GLU A 169 2.94 -9.50 4.98
C GLU A 169 1.48 -9.89 4.80
N LEU A 170 0.53 -9.07 5.30
CA LEU A 170 -0.88 -9.29 5.03
C LEU A 170 -1.16 -9.30 3.51
N GLU A 171 -0.57 -8.37 2.77
CA GLU A 171 -0.76 -8.28 1.32
C GLU A 171 0.08 -9.30 0.54
N ALA A 172 1.34 -9.51 0.94
CA ALA A 172 2.26 -10.36 0.19
C ALA A 172 1.99 -11.86 0.40
N ARG A 173 1.49 -12.25 1.58
CA ARG A 173 1.49 -13.65 2.02
C ARG A 173 0.12 -14.24 2.25
N ILE A 174 -0.88 -13.44 2.59
CA ILE A 174 -2.17 -14.00 3.01
C ILE A 174 -3.11 -14.04 1.81
N SER A 175 -3.42 -15.25 1.34
CA SER A 175 -4.32 -15.46 0.19
C SER A 175 -5.77 -15.58 0.58
N ARG A 176 -6.04 -16.10 1.79
CA ARG A 176 -7.39 -16.33 2.28
C ARG A 176 -7.45 -16.28 3.79
N VAL A 177 -8.55 -15.74 4.31
CA VAL A 177 -8.89 -15.79 5.73
C VAL A 177 -10.30 -16.37 5.87
N GLU A 178 -10.43 -17.44 6.65
CA GLU A 178 -11.70 -18.03 7.07
C GLU A 178 -11.89 -17.83 8.58
N ILE A 179 -13.08 -17.44 9.01
CA ILE A 179 -13.39 -17.23 10.43
C ILE A 179 -14.20 -18.43 10.93
N LEU A 180 -13.70 -19.12 11.95
CA LEU A 180 -14.29 -20.36 12.46
C LEU A 180 -15.29 -20.09 13.59
N GLU A 181 -16.30 -20.95 13.68
CA GLU A 181 -17.29 -20.95 14.78
C GLU A 181 -16.87 -21.87 15.95
N GLU A 182 -15.94 -22.78 15.71
CA GLU A 182 -15.34 -23.69 16.68
C GLU A 182 -13.84 -23.83 16.45
N GLU A 183 -13.13 -24.37 17.42
CA GLU A 183 -11.69 -24.66 17.27
C GLU A 183 -11.46 -25.73 16.20
N SER A 184 -10.34 -25.61 15.48
CA SER A 184 -9.86 -26.64 14.55
C SER A 184 -8.87 -27.58 15.25
N ASP A 185 -8.79 -28.81 14.76
CA ASP A 185 -7.81 -29.82 15.17
C ASP A 185 -6.55 -29.83 14.28
N GLU A 186 -6.36 -28.79 13.45
CA GLU A 186 -5.18 -28.64 12.59
C GLU A 186 -3.88 -28.51 13.39
N GLU A 187 -2.81 -29.17 12.91
CA GLU A 187 -1.51 -29.21 13.60
C GLU A 187 -0.80 -27.85 13.58
N ASN A 188 -0.88 -27.15 12.45
CA ASN A 188 -0.27 -25.83 12.28
C ASN A 188 -1.17 -24.78 12.91
N VAL A 189 -0.88 -24.44 14.16
CA VAL A 189 -1.64 -23.46 14.93
C VAL A 189 -0.72 -22.62 15.80
N CYS A 190 -0.98 -21.32 15.83
CA CYS A 190 -0.35 -20.40 16.75
C CYS A 190 -1.36 -19.42 17.33
N LEU A 191 -0.94 -18.64 18.32
CA LEU A 191 -1.70 -17.46 18.73
C LEU A 191 -1.32 -16.31 17.81
N LEU A 192 -2.27 -15.41 17.54
CA LEU A 192 -2.04 -14.27 16.64
C LEU A 192 -0.73 -13.48 16.90
N PRO A 193 -0.29 -13.23 18.16
CA PRO A 193 0.99 -12.55 18.42
C PRO A 193 2.23 -13.25 17.85
N ASN A 194 2.16 -14.56 17.64
CA ASN A 194 3.28 -15.36 17.13
C ASN A 194 3.24 -15.50 15.60
N LEU A 195 2.12 -15.17 14.97
CA LEU A 195 1.92 -15.40 13.53
C LEU A 195 2.98 -14.71 12.66
N TYR A 196 3.42 -13.50 13.03
CA TYR A 196 4.45 -12.80 12.25
C TYR A 196 5.78 -13.55 12.26
N GLU A 197 6.20 -14.06 13.43
CA GLU A 197 7.43 -14.85 13.55
C GLU A 197 7.32 -16.15 12.72
N ASP A 198 6.18 -16.85 12.81
CA ASP A 198 5.94 -18.05 12.01
C ASP A 198 5.97 -17.75 10.49
N LEU A 199 5.41 -16.62 10.06
CA LEU A 199 5.50 -16.19 8.65
C LEU A 199 6.95 -15.93 8.22
N CYS A 200 7.77 -15.29 9.06
CA CYS A 200 9.19 -15.10 8.78
C CYS A 200 9.93 -16.43 8.63
N ASP A 201 9.69 -17.39 9.52
CA ASP A 201 10.29 -18.72 9.45
C ASP A 201 9.86 -19.44 8.16
N ILE A 202 8.58 -19.39 7.80
CA ILE A 202 8.07 -19.94 6.53
C ILE A 202 8.77 -19.31 5.32
N ILE A 203 8.92 -17.98 5.29
CA ILE A 203 9.57 -17.26 4.18
C ILE A 203 11.01 -17.74 4.00
N VAL A 204 11.74 -17.92 5.10
CA VAL A 204 13.13 -18.40 5.09
C VAL A 204 13.19 -19.87 4.67
N ASP A 205 12.39 -20.74 5.30
CA ASP A 205 12.42 -22.19 5.05
C ASP A 205 11.97 -22.56 3.63
N GLN A 206 11.04 -21.80 3.06
CA GLN A 206 10.51 -22.01 1.70
C GLN A 206 11.27 -21.22 0.62
N GLU A 207 12.31 -20.47 0.99
CA GLU A 207 13.08 -19.61 0.09
C GLU A 207 12.20 -18.64 -0.73
N TRP A 208 11.19 -18.05 -0.07
CA TRP A 208 10.30 -17.09 -0.72
C TRP A 208 10.99 -15.74 -0.93
N MET A 209 10.56 -15.01 -1.96
CA MET A 209 11.05 -13.66 -2.22
C MET A 209 10.70 -12.74 -1.04
N GLU A 210 11.67 -11.97 -0.55
CA GLU A 210 11.44 -10.93 0.46
C GLU A 210 10.97 -9.63 -0.20
N TYR A 211 9.98 -8.99 0.43
CA TYR A 211 9.52 -7.66 0.07
C TYR A 211 9.90 -6.67 1.16
N HIS A 212 10.02 -5.39 0.80
CA HIS A 212 10.34 -4.31 1.75
C HIS A 212 9.32 -3.17 1.71
N ASP A 213 8.45 -3.14 0.70
CA ASP A 213 7.31 -2.23 0.64
C ASP A 213 6.11 -2.88 -0.08
N PRO A 214 4.85 -2.58 0.30
CA PRO A 214 3.67 -3.16 -0.37
C PRO A 214 3.50 -2.68 -1.81
N LEU A 215 4.12 -1.55 -2.19
CA LEU A 215 4.11 -0.98 -3.53
C LEU A 215 5.14 -1.63 -4.47
N SER A 216 5.71 -2.76 -4.06
CA SER A 216 6.67 -3.58 -4.81
C SER A 216 6.15 -5.00 -5.05
N ILE A 217 4.95 -5.30 -4.57
CA ILE A 217 4.26 -6.58 -4.79
C ILE A 217 3.58 -6.51 -6.16
N TYR A 218 4.12 -7.23 -7.14
CA TYR A 218 3.58 -7.26 -8.50
C TYR A 218 2.72 -8.50 -8.74
N MET A 219 1.54 -8.30 -9.30
CA MET A 219 0.68 -9.36 -9.82
C MET A 219 0.68 -9.35 -11.35
N ALA A 220 0.68 -10.54 -11.96
CA ALA A 220 0.66 -10.70 -13.40
C ALA A 220 -0.62 -11.41 -13.86
N TYR A 221 -1.27 -10.86 -14.88
CA TYR A 221 -2.51 -11.38 -15.47
C TYR A 221 -2.33 -11.57 -16.96
N LYS A 222 -2.71 -12.75 -17.46
CA LYS A 222 -2.85 -12.99 -18.88
C LYS A 222 -4.31 -12.76 -19.26
N LEU A 223 -4.55 -11.88 -20.24
CA LEU A 223 -5.88 -11.59 -20.74
C LEU A 223 -6.28 -12.62 -21.81
N ASP A 224 -7.57 -12.97 -21.84
CA ASP A 224 -8.14 -13.89 -22.83
C ASP A 224 -8.00 -13.36 -24.27
N GLU A 225 -7.89 -14.28 -25.23
CA GLU A 225 -7.70 -14.04 -26.67
C GLU A 225 -8.96 -13.49 -27.38
N LYS A 226 -9.55 -12.42 -26.87
CA LYS A 226 -10.57 -11.66 -27.62
C LYS A 226 -9.90 -10.96 -28.81
N PRO A 227 -10.62 -10.67 -29.91
CA PRO A 227 -10.06 -9.95 -31.04
C PRO A 227 -9.50 -8.60 -30.58
N VAL A 228 -8.18 -8.49 -30.64
CA VAL A 228 -7.42 -7.31 -30.25
C VAL A 228 -7.68 -6.18 -31.24
N SER A 229 -7.96 -5.00 -30.70
CA SER A 229 -8.10 -3.77 -31.48
C SER A 229 -6.77 -3.02 -31.52
N GLU A 230 -6.50 -2.26 -32.58
CA GLU A 230 -5.36 -1.33 -32.64
C GLU A 230 -5.51 -0.09 -31.71
N THR A 231 -6.61 0.00 -30.98
CA THR A 231 -6.84 1.07 -30.00
C THR A 231 -6.05 0.84 -28.72
N LEU A 232 -5.55 1.93 -28.13
CA LEU A 232 -4.73 1.87 -26.93
C LEU A 232 -5.41 1.05 -25.83
N ARG A 233 -4.62 0.19 -25.19
CA ARG A 233 -4.99 -0.75 -24.12
C ARG A 233 -6.02 -1.82 -24.50
N ARG A 234 -6.68 -1.74 -25.66
CA ARG A 234 -7.51 -2.85 -26.19
C ARG A 234 -6.69 -3.89 -26.95
N ASP A 235 -5.37 -3.71 -26.97
CA ASP A 235 -4.40 -4.65 -27.52
C ASP A 235 -3.61 -5.42 -26.46
N MET A 236 -3.83 -5.14 -25.17
CA MET A 236 -3.13 -5.77 -24.06
C MET A 236 -3.32 -7.29 -24.05
N LYS A 237 -2.24 -8.01 -23.78
CA LYS A 237 -2.19 -9.47 -23.62
C LYS A 237 -1.75 -9.88 -22.23
N LEU A 238 -0.81 -9.13 -21.66
CA LEU A 238 -0.23 -9.35 -20.34
C LEU A 238 -0.30 -8.03 -19.57
N ILE A 239 -0.82 -8.08 -18.35
CA ILE A 239 -0.77 -6.98 -17.40
C ILE A 239 0.14 -7.40 -16.25
N VAL A 240 0.98 -6.49 -15.79
CA VAL A 240 1.79 -6.65 -14.58
C VAL A 240 1.56 -5.40 -13.75
N THR A 241 1.03 -5.51 -12.53
CA THR A 241 0.58 -4.33 -11.76
C THR A 241 0.84 -4.50 -10.28
N THR A 242 1.14 -3.41 -9.58
CA THR A 242 1.11 -3.35 -8.11
C THR A 242 -0.24 -2.90 -7.56
N ASN A 243 -1.18 -2.54 -8.44
CA ASN A 243 -2.53 -2.12 -8.09
C ASN A 243 -3.56 -2.89 -8.96
N PRO A 244 -3.91 -4.13 -8.58
CA PRO A 244 -4.91 -4.94 -9.27
C PRO A 244 -6.28 -4.28 -9.38
N GLN A 245 -6.75 -3.67 -8.29
CA GLN A 245 -8.06 -3.02 -8.24
C GLN A 245 -8.18 -1.90 -9.29
N LEU A 246 -7.14 -1.06 -9.43
CA LEU A 246 -7.11 -0.04 -10.47
C LEU A 246 -7.23 -0.63 -11.88
N GLN A 247 -6.57 -1.76 -12.15
CA GLN A 247 -6.66 -2.41 -13.46
C GLN A 247 -8.06 -2.96 -13.73
N GLU A 248 -8.66 -3.62 -12.74
CA GLU A 248 -10.03 -4.11 -12.84
C GLU A 248 -11.01 -2.98 -13.13
N GLU A 249 -10.92 -1.89 -12.36
CA GLU A 249 -11.75 -0.70 -12.54
C GLU A 249 -11.61 -0.13 -13.96
N VAL A 250 -10.38 0.16 -14.40
CA VAL A 250 -10.13 0.76 -15.73
C VAL A 250 -10.61 -0.15 -16.86
N LEU A 251 -10.41 -1.47 -16.75
CA LEU A 251 -10.91 -2.44 -17.74
C LEU A 251 -12.44 -2.47 -17.81
N ASN A 252 -13.11 -2.29 -16.66
CA ASN A 252 -14.57 -2.23 -16.54
C ASN A 252 -15.16 -0.83 -16.80
N LYS A 253 -14.31 0.17 -17.09
CA LYS A 253 -14.70 1.59 -17.21
C LYS A 253 -15.31 2.18 -15.93
N GLU A 254 -14.84 1.66 -14.82
CA GLU A 254 -15.04 2.18 -13.48
C GLU A 254 -13.79 2.99 -13.12
N TYR A 255 -13.97 4.08 -12.37
CA TYR A 255 -12.88 5.04 -12.15
C TYR A 255 -12.92 5.59 -10.71
N ALA A 256 -13.35 4.78 -9.76
CA ALA A 256 -13.47 5.20 -8.37
C ALA A 256 -12.09 5.50 -7.77
N THR A 257 -11.15 4.58 -7.92
CA THR A 257 -9.74 4.73 -7.52
C THR A 257 -9.05 5.90 -8.23
N CYS A 258 -9.35 6.10 -9.51
CA CYS A 258 -8.84 7.27 -10.26
C CYS A 258 -9.35 8.60 -9.71
N LYS A 259 -10.65 8.70 -9.41
CA LYS A 259 -11.24 9.91 -8.83
C LYS A 259 -10.74 10.16 -7.42
N ASP A 260 -10.61 9.10 -6.63
CA ASP A 260 -10.08 9.17 -5.26
C ASP A 260 -8.65 9.74 -5.21
N PHE A 261 -7.78 9.34 -6.14
CA PHE A 261 -6.44 9.90 -6.24
C PHE A 261 -6.44 11.34 -6.80
N ALA A 262 -7.33 11.63 -7.76
CA ALA A 262 -7.53 12.99 -8.28
C ALA A 262 -7.99 13.97 -7.20
N ASP A 263 -8.88 13.55 -6.30
CA ASP A 263 -9.33 14.33 -5.15
C ASP A 263 -8.17 14.66 -4.20
N LYS A 264 -7.16 13.79 -4.11
CA LYS A 264 -5.88 13.99 -3.39
C LYS A 264 -4.82 14.76 -4.19
N GLY A 265 -5.15 15.20 -5.41
CA GLY A 265 -4.30 16.00 -6.29
C GLY A 265 -3.26 15.18 -7.06
N GLY A 266 -3.37 13.85 -7.08
CA GLY A 266 -2.61 12.98 -7.95
C GLY A 266 -3.36 12.66 -9.25
N GLU A 267 -2.75 11.86 -10.12
CA GLU A 267 -3.37 11.36 -11.33
C GLU A 267 -2.79 9.98 -11.68
N TYR A 268 -3.66 9.02 -11.99
CA TYR A 268 -3.22 7.78 -12.61
C TYR A 268 -3.28 7.88 -14.13
N GLY A 269 -2.28 7.30 -14.77
CA GLY A 269 -2.24 7.19 -16.22
C GLY A 269 -1.20 6.17 -16.66
N TYR A 270 -0.90 6.19 -17.95
CA TYR A 270 0.06 5.29 -18.54
C TYR A 270 0.91 5.97 -19.60
N LEU A 271 2.17 5.60 -19.61
CA LEU A 271 3.08 5.85 -20.71
C LEU A 271 2.92 4.75 -21.75
N TYR A 272 3.00 5.08 -23.04
CA TYR A 272 2.96 4.09 -24.11
C TYR A 272 3.91 4.41 -25.25
N TYR A 273 4.31 3.36 -25.96
CA TYR A 273 5.14 3.41 -27.17
C TYR A 273 4.83 2.22 -28.07
N GLU A 274 5.11 2.37 -29.37
CA GLU A 274 5.00 1.26 -30.32
C GLU A 274 5.94 0.13 -29.92
N LYS A 275 5.43 -1.09 -29.91
CA LYS A 275 6.17 -2.28 -29.56
C LYS A 275 7.37 -2.46 -30.47
N LEU A 276 8.54 -2.67 -29.87
CA LEU A 276 9.82 -2.66 -30.58
C LEU A 276 10.31 -4.06 -30.91
N TYR A 277 9.91 -5.06 -30.11
CA TYR A 277 10.39 -6.44 -30.21
C TYR A 277 9.28 -7.47 -29.98
N GLU A 278 9.62 -8.76 -30.13
CA GLU A 278 8.76 -9.87 -29.70
C GLU A 278 8.62 -9.92 -28.17
N ASP A 279 7.55 -10.57 -27.69
CA ASP A 279 7.02 -10.47 -26.32
C ASP A 279 8.08 -10.60 -25.21
N GLU A 280 8.96 -11.60 -25.25
CA GLU A 280 9.97 -11.82 -24.20
C GLU A 280 10.98 -10.66 -24.11
N LYS A 281 11.48 -10.21 -25.26
CA LYS A 281 12.43 -9.11 -25.32
C LYS A 281 11.75 -7.78 -25.01
N GLU A 282 10.51 -7.62 -25.45
CA GLU A 282 9.70 -6.44 -25.15
C GLU A 282 9.45 -6.32 -23.64
N ALA A 283 9.16 -7.43 -22.95
CA ALA A 283 8.97 -7.44 -21.51
C ALA A 283 10.20 -6.92 -20.76
N LEU A 284 11.40 -7.35 -21.17
CA LEU A 284 12.66 -6.87 -20.60
C LEU A 284 12.90 -5.38 -20.87
N VAL A 285 12.63 -4.90 -22.08
CA VAL A 285 12.77 -3.48 -22.42
C VAL A 285 11.79 -2.63 -21.63
N ARG A 286 10.52 -3.04 -21.54
CA ARG A 286 9.49 -2.36 -20.75
C ARG A 286 9.89 -2.29 -19.28
N GLN A 287 10.35 -3.39 -18.69
CA GLN A 287 10.78 -3.43 -17.30
C GLN A 287 12.00 -2.53 -17.04
N GLN A 288 12.97 -2.51 -17.96
CA GLN A 288 14.13 -1.61 -17.86
C GLN A 288 13.69 -0.14 -17.92
N LEU A 289 12.83 0.21 -18.89
CA LEU A 289 12.32 1.58 -19.03
C LEU A 289 11.48 2.01 -17.83
N GLU A 290 10.64 1.13 -17.32
CA GLU A 290 9.86 1.35 -16.09
C GLU A 290 10.80 1.72 -14.93
N LYS A 291 11.85 0.92 -14.72
CA LYS A 291 12.84 1.19 -13.68
C LYS A 291 13.57 2.51 -13.89
N GLU A 292 14.04 2.80 -15.10
CA GLU A 292 14.75 4.04 -15.43
C GLU A 292 13.85 5.28 -15.23
N ILE A 293 12.58 5.19 -15.60
CA ILE A 293 11.58 6.25 -15.40
C ILE A 293 11.31 6.45 -13.91
N ASN A 294 11.14 5.37 -13.14
CA ASN A 294 10.93 5.46 -11.70
C ASN A 294 12.15 6.08 -10.98
N ASP A 295 13.35 5.60 -11.30
CA ASP A 295 14.62 6.08 -10.74
C ASP A 295 14.87 7.57 -11.06
N LEU A 296 14.28 8.08 -12.15
CA LEU A 296 14.34 9.50 -12.51
C LEU A 296 13.26 10.34 -11.79
N LEU A 297 12.00 9.88 -11.79
CA LEU A 297 10.86 10.71 -11.42
C LEU A 297 10.50 10.64 -9.93
N TYR A 298 10.62 9.46 -9.31
CA TYR A 298 10.19 9.27 -7.92
C TYR A 298 11.06 10.06 -6.93
N PRO A 299 12.41 10.11 -7.06
CA PRO A 299 13.23 10.95 -6.19
C PRO A 299 12.83 12.44 -6.22
N MET A 300 12.32 12.92 -7.36
CA MET A 300 11.87 14.31 -7.55
C MET A 300 10.42 14.57 -7.09
N SER A 301 9.76 13.56 -6.51
CA SER A 301 8.35 13.59 -6.11
C SER A 301 7.39 13.85 -7.28
N ILE A 302 7.76 13.41 -8.49
CA ILE A 302 6.98 13.69 -9.70
C ILE A 302 6.00 12.57 -9.99
N ALA A 303 6.47 11.33 -10.04
CA ALA A 303 5.64 10.16 -10.30
C ALA A 303 6.30 8.89 -9.75
N ARG A 304 5.52 7.82 -9.57
CA ARG A 304 5.99 6.46 -9.28
C ARG A 304 5.41 5.49 -10.31
N THR A 305 6.21 4.55 -10.81
CA THR A 305 5.69 3.50 -11.71
C THR A 305 5.01 2.39 -10.90
N MET A 306 4.09 1.68 -11.53
CA MET A 306 3.23 0.68 -10.88
C MET A 306 3.06 -0.60 -11.72
N GLY A 307 3.97 -0.84 -12.66
CA GLY A 307 3.83 -1.88 -13.67
C GLY A 307 3.36 -1.33 -15.01
N GLY A 308 2.45 -2.05 -15.66
CA GLY A 308 1.92 -1.73 -16.97
C GLY A 308 1.45 -2.98 -17.71
N ALA A 309 1.54 -2.93 -19.03
CA ALA A 309 1.04 -4.01 -19.88
C ALA A 309 1.86 -4.16 -21.17
N ILE A 310 1.77 -5.34 -21.77
CA ILE A 310 2.31 -5.62 -23.10
C ILE A 310 1.13 -5.97 -24.00
N GLY A 311 0.99 -5.23 -25.09
CA GLY A 311 0.00 -5.45 -26.11
C GLY A 311 0.53 -6.09 -27.38
N ILE A 312 -0.34 -6.18 -28.38
CA ILE A 312 0.03 -6.58 -29.74
C ILE A 312 0.83 -5.47 -30.43
N TYR A 313 0.40 -4.22 -30.28
CA TYR A 313 0.94 -3.08 -31.01
C TYR A 313 1.75 -2.14 -30.13
N TYR A 314 1.40 -2.06 -28.84
CA TYR A 314 2.03 -1.12 -27.92
C TYR A 314 2.51 -1.80 -26.64
N SER A 315 3.45 -1.14 -25.99
CA SER A 315 3.86 -1.41 -24.62
C SER A 315 3.49 -0.26 -23.71
N TYR A 316 3.12 -0.59 -22.47
CA TYR A 316 2.52 0.31 -21.50
C TYR A 316 3.31 0.31 -20.19
N ILE A 317 3.48 1.48 -19.58
CA ILE A 317 4.03 1.64 -18.23
C ILE A 317 3.05 2.50 -17.43
N ASP A 318 2.43 1.91 -16.43
CA ASP A 318 1.42 2.58 -15.61
C ASP A 318 2.11 3.41 -14.51
N VAL A 319 1.59 4.62 -14.30
CA VAL A 319 2.22 5.64 -13.44
C VAL A 319 1.20 6.31 -12.53
N ALA A 320 1.61 6.55 -11.28
CA ALA A 320 0.97 7.47 -10.35
C ALA A 320 1.71 8.80 -10.39
N VAL A 321 1.08 9.85 -10.92
CA VAL A 321 1.64 11.19 -11.08
C VAL A 321 1.24 12.06 -9.89
N PHE A 322 2.23 12.58 -9.16
CA PHE A 322 2.04 13.46 -8.00
C PHE A 322 2.18 14.96 -8.35
N ASP A 323 2.86 15.26 -9.45
CA ASP A 323 3.14 16.61 -9.96
C ASP A 323 2.99 16.63 -11.49
N ARG A 324 1.77 16.92 -11.99
CA ARG A 324 1.44 16.87 -13.43
C ARG A 324 2.28 17.82 -14.27
N ASP A 325 2.56 19.03 -13.78
CA ASP A 325 3.38 20.02 -14.48
C ASP A 325 4.84 19.55 -14.57
N GLY A 326 5.39 19.08 -13.45
CA GLY A 326 6.73 18.49 -13.41
C GLY A 326 6.87 17.26 -14.30
N PHE A 327 5.83 16.43 -14.36
CA PHE A 327 5.77 15.23 -15.19
C PHE A 327 5.82 15.54 -16.68
N GLY A 328 5.05 16.52 -17.16
CA GLY A 328 5.08 16.95 -18.56
C GLY A 328 6.47 17.39 -19.00
N ILE A 329 7.13 18.25 -18.21
CA ILE A 329 8.49 18.71 -18.47
C ILE A 329 9.50 17.55 -18.47
N ALA A 330 9.35 16.60 -17.54
CA ALA A 330 10.23 15.45 -17.46
C ALA A 330 10.05 14.51 -18.66
N LEU A 331 8.81 14.28 -19.11
CA LEU A 331 8.51 13.45 -20.26
C LEU A 331 9.10 14.03 -21.57
N GLU A 332 9.05 15.35 -21.75
CA GLU A 332 9.71 16.02 -22.88
C GLU A 332 11.22 15.74 -22.89
N LYS A 333 11.88 15.89 -21.74
CA LYS A 333 13.32 15.62 -21.59
C LYS A 333 13.68 14.14 -21.75
N ILE A 334 12.81 13.23 -21.34
CA ILE A 334 12.99 11.79 -21.59
C ILE A 334 12.98 11.56 -23.11
N ASN A 335 11.99 12.11 -23.81
CA ASN A 335 11.86 11.96 -25.26
C ASN A 335 13.05 12.54 -26.05
N GLU A 336 13.70 13.59 -25.59
CA GLU A 336 14.92 14.14 -26.22
C GLU A 336 16.09 13.13 -26.23
N LYS A 337 16.12 12.19 -25.28
CA LYS A 337 17.21 11.21 -25.13
C LYS A 337 16.89 9.86 -25.75
N MET A 338 15.63 9.61 -26.09
CA MET A 338 15.15 8.33 -26.56
C MET A 338 15.21 8.22 -28.09
N LYS A 339 15.41 7.00 -28.60
CA LYS A 339 15.41 6.71 -30.04
C LYS A 339 14.00 6.63 -30.64
N PHE A 340 12.99 6.57 -29.79
CA PHE A 340 11.57 6.53 -30.11
C PHE A 340 10.82 7.42 -29.11
N LYS A 341 9.63 7.85 -29.49
CA LYS A 341 8.81 8.72 -28.66
C LYS A 341 7.91 7.91 -27.73
N ILE A 342 7.89 8.30 -26.47
CA ILE A 342 6.98 7.83 -25.44
C ILE A 342 5.89 8.90 -25.25
N TYR A 343 4.66 8.45 -25.18
CA TYR A 343 3.48 9.29 -25.00
C TYR A 343 2.85 9.00 -23.64
N TYR A 344 2.08 9.96 -23.12
CA TYR A 344 1.32 9.82 -21.90
C TYR A 344 -0.18 9.91 -22.19
N HIS A 345 -0.97 9.15 -21.44
CA HIS A 345 -2.42 9.21 -21.44
C HIS A 345 -2.94 9.05 -20.01
N SER A 346 -3.80 9.96 -19.56
CA SER A 346 -4.49 9.81 -18.27
C SER A 346 -5.55 8.71 -18.36
N PHE A 347 -5.81 7.98 -17.27
CA PHE A 347 -6.93 7.03 -17.25
C PHE A 347 -8.30 7.71 -17.23
N LEU A 348 -8.36 8.98 -16.84
CA LEU A 348 -9.60 9.76 -16.79
C LEU A 348 -9.92 10.52 -18.09
N GLU A 349 -9.02 10.48 -19.08
CA GLU A 349 -9.21 11.09 -20.40
C GLU A 349 -9.73 10.04 -21.39
N ASP A 350 -10.63 10.43 -22.30
CA ASP A 350 -11.29 9.56 -23.30
C ASP A 350 -10.47 9.31 -24.56
#